data_AF-A0A7V9KIK5-F1
#
_entry.id   AF-A0A7V9KIK5-F1
#
_cell.length_a   1.000
_cell.length_b   1.000
_cell.length_c   1.000
_cell.angle_alpha   90.00
_cell.angle_beta   90.00
_cell.angle_gamma   90.00
#
_symmetry.space_group_name_H-M   'P 1'
#
loop_
_entity.id
_entity.type
_entity.pdbx_description
1 polymer ?
#
loop_
_entity_poly.entity_id
_entity_poly.type
_entity_poly.pdbx_seq_one_letter_code
_entity_poly.pdbx_strand_id
1 'polypeptide(L)' 'MNFDLEPRAQVDLENIWDYTADHGDSVPADEYVGQITQACAELAAGTRSGRGMGIVRPHYFKHPVESHVV' A
#
# COMPACT_ATOMS: atom_id res chain seq x y z
N MET A 1 9.49 -13.27 -3.70
CA MET A 1 9.29 -11.85 -4.06
C MET A 1 9.53 -11.06 -2.79
N ASN A 2 10.59 -10.26 -2.74
CA ASN A 2 10.94 -9.46 -1.59
C ASN A 2 10.81 -7.99 -1.99
N PHE A 3 10.03 -7.22 -1.25
CA PHE A 3 10.00 -5.77 -1.32
C PHE A 3 10.32 -5.26 0.07
N ASP A 4 11.02 -4.12 0.12
CA ASP A 4 11.38 -3.52 1.40
C ASP A 4 10.39 -2.42 1.75
N LEU A 5 9.96 -2.40 3.01
CA LEU A 5 9.18 -1.32 3.57
C LEU A 5 10.08 -0.48 4.46
N GLU A 6 10.11 0.82 4.17
CA GLU A 6 10.70 1.79 5.10
C GLU A 6 9.97 1.73 6.45
N PRO A 7 10.64 2.00 7.58
CA PRO A 7 10.02 1.92 8.90
C PRO A 7 8.73 2.77 9.03
N ARG A 8 8.66 3.90 8.32
CA ARG A 8 7.44 4.72 8.28
C ARG A 8 6.29 4.04 7.56
N ALA A 9 6.57 3.31 6.48
CA ALA A 9 5.54 2.57 5.74
C ALA A 9 4.98 1.40 6.57
N GLN A 10 5.78 0.80 7.46
CA GLN A 10 5.28 -0.21 8.41
C GLN A 10 4.30 0.41 9.41
N VAL A 11 4.66 1.56 9.98
CA VAL A 11 3.77 2.33 10.88
C VAL A 11 2.50 2.78 10.16
N ASP A 12 2.59 3.17 8.87
CA ASP A 12 1.41 3.50 8.07
C ASP A 12 0.45 2.30 7.95
N LEU A 13 0.96 1.09 7.74
CA LEU A 13 0.14 -0.13 7.70
C LEU A 13 -0.51 -0.45 9.06
N GLU A 14 0.23 -0.28 10.16
CA GLU A 14 -0.30 -0.44 11.53
C GLU A 14 -1.45 0.55 11.78
N ASN A 15 -1.26 1.82 11.45
CA ASN A 15 -2.29 2.85 11.61
C ASN A 15 -3.53 2.58 10.73
N ILE A 16 -3.34 2.10 9.50
CA ILE A 16 -4.43 1.71 8.61
C ILE A 16 -5.20 0.52 9.21
N TRP A 17 -4.49 -0.46 9.76
CA TRP A 17 -5.10 -1.61 10.43
C TRP A 17 -5.94 -1.17 11.62
N ASP A 18 -5.37 -0.40 12.55
CA ASP A 18 -6.06 0.09 13.76
C ASP A 18 -7.31 0.87 13.39
N TYR A 19 -7.19 1.82 12.44
CA TYR A 19 -8.33 2.60 11.98
C TYR A 19 -9.43 1.71 11.37
N THR A 20 -9.05 0.73 10.55
CA THR A 20 -10.01 -0.16 9.87
C THR A 20 -10.66 -1.13 10.86
N ALA A 21 -9.93 -1.62 11.86
CA ALA A 21 -10.47 -2.48 12.91
C ALA A 21 -11.49 -1.73 13.78
N ASP A 22 -11.24 -0.45 14.07
CA ASP A 22 -12.11 0.37 14.91
C ASP A 22 -13.34 0.94 14.17
N HIS A 23 -13.26 1.16 12.85
CA HIS A 23 -14.27 1.91 12.08
C HIS A 23 -14.86 1.15 10.89
N GLY A 24 -14.33 -0.02 10.53
CA GLY A 24 -14.63 -0.69 9.27
C GLY A 24 -15.86 -1.61 9.33
N ASP A 25 -16.92 -1.26 8.60
CA ASP A 25 -18.09 -2.12 8.43
C ASP A 25 -18.00 -3.09 7.23
N SER A 26 -17.10 -2.83 6.27
CA SER A 26 -17.14 -3.45 4.93
C SER A 26 -16.02 -4.43 4.60
N VAL A 27 -14.82 -4.27 5.17
CA VAL A 27 -13.66 -5.14 4.91
C VAL A 27 -12.89 -5.35 6.22
N PRO A 28 -12.56 -6.60 6.60
CA PRO A 28 -11.69 -6.86 7.75
C PRO A 28 -10.32 -6.17 7.60
N ALA A 29 -9.79 -5.63 8.70
CA ALA A 29 -8.50 -4.91 8.68
C ALA A 29 -7.33 -5.75 8.12
N ASP A 30 -7.28 -7.03 8.46
CA ASP A 30 -6.30 -7.98 7.91
C ASP A 30 -6.39 -8.11 6.39
N GLU A 31 -7.62 -8.18 5.86
CA GLU A 31 -7.83 -8.28 4.42
C GLU A 31 -7.37 -7.00 3.73
N TYR A 32 -7.67 -5.83 4.31
CA TYR A 32 -7.29 -4.56 3.70
C TYR A 32 -5.77 -4.36 3.68
N VAL A 33 -5.07 -4.62 4.78
CA VAL A 33 -3.60 -4.60 4.82
C VAL A 33 -3.02 -5.67 3.89
N GLY A 34 -3.66 -6.83 3.77
CA GLY A 34 -3.32 -7.87 2.82
C GLY A 34 -3.38 -7.37 1.36
N GLN A 35 -4.43 -6.65 0.98
CA GLN A 35 -4.56 -6.07 -0.37
C GLN A 35 -3.45 -5.06 -0.68
N ILE A 36 -3.09 -4.22 0.29
CA ILE A 36 -2.00 -3.24 0.16
C ILE A 36 -0.65 -3.95 -0.04
N THR A 37 -0.32 -4.90 0.84
CA THR A 37 0.96 -5.63 0.77
C THR A 37 1.06 -6.51 -0.49
N GLN A 38 -0.06 -7.10 -0.95
CA GLN A 38 -0.13 -7.82 -2.21
C GLN A 38 0.13 -6.90 -3.41
N ALA A 39 -0.45 -5.69 -3.43
CA ALA A 39 -0.17 -4.72 -4.49
C ALA A 39 1.32 -4.34 -4.53
N CYS A 40 1.96 -4.13 -3.37
CA CYS A 40 3.41 -3.90 -3.29
C CYS A 40 4.22 -5.07 -3.86
N ALA A 41 3.85 -6.31 -3.53
CA ALA A 41 4.51 -7.50 -4.05
C ALA A 41 4.41 -7.59 -5.58
N GLU A 42 3.24 -7.31 -6.15
CA GLU A 42 3.01 -7.31 -7.60
C GLU A 42 3.76 -6.18 -8.32
N LEU A 43 3.83 -4.99 -7.71
CA LEU A 43 4.63 -3.87 -8.21
C LEU A 43 6.13 -4.23 -8.23
N ALA A 44 6.63 -4.81 -7.14
CA ALA A 44 8.02 -5.24 -7.05
C ALA A 44 8.36 -6.38 -8.02
N ALA A 45 7.39 -7.27 -8.29
CA ALA A 45 7.51 -8.33 -9.29
C ALA A 45 7.38 -7.84 -10.74
N GLY A 46 6.95 -6.60 -10.96
CA GLY A 46 6.65 -6.07 -12.29
C GLY A 46 5.40 -6.68 -12.94
N THR A 47 4.56 -7.39 -12.19
CA THR A 47 3.27 -7.91 -12.66
C THR A 47 2.16 -6.86 -12.57
N ARG A 48 2.42 -5.76 -11.86
CA ARG A 48 1.59 -4.56 -11.76
C ARG A 48 2.47 -3.32 -11.99
N SER A 49 1.86 -2.23 -12.46
CA SER A 49 2.57 -0.98 -12.74
C SER A 49 1.96 0.21 -12.00
N GLY A 50 2.83 1.09 -11.51
CA GLY A 50 2.46 2.40 -10.97
C GLY A 50 2.48 3.49 -12.04
N ARG A 51 1.82 4.62 -11.74
CA ARG A 51 1.91 5.84 -12.54
C ARG A 51 3.07 6.70 -12.06
N GLY A 52 3.92 7.15 -12.97
CA GLY A 52 5.02 8.05 -12.65
C GLY A 52 4.55 9.37 -12.04
N MET A 53 5.21 9.78 -10.96
CA MET A 53 4.95 11.00 -10.18
C MET A 53 6.16 11.94 -10.21
N GLY A 54 6.82 12.04 -11.36
CA GLY A 54 8.02 12.86 -11.55
C GLY A 54 7.85 14.35 -11.20
N ILE A 55 6.62 14.86 -11.25
CA ILE A 55 6.28 16.23 -10.80
C ILE A 55 6.42 16.42 -9.28
N VAL A 56 6.18 15.37 -8.49
CA VAL A 56 6.34 15.38 -7.03
C VAL A 56 7.78 15.05 -6.66
N ARG A 57 8.32 13.96 -7.22
CA ARG A 57 9.71 13.56 -7.04
C ARG A 57 10.14 12.67 -8.21
N PRO A 58 11.32 12.92 -8.82
CA PRO A 58 11.86 12.03 -9.85
C PRO A 58 11.91 10.58 -9.36
N HIS A 59 11.61 9.65 -10.27
CA HIS A 59 11.58 8.19 -10.02
C HIS A 59 10.53 7.69 -9.02
N TYR A 60 9.65 8.56 -8.52
CA TYR A 60 8.51 8.11 -7.74
C TYR A 60 7.39 7.65 -8.65
N PHE A 61 6.70 6.61 -8.21
CA PHE A 61 5.49 6.09 -8.83
C PHE A 61 4.37 6.09 -7.78
N LYS A 62 3.14 5.92 -8.24
CA LYS A 62 1.99 5.70 -7.38
C LYS A 62 1.04 4.68 -7.94
N HIS A 63 0.39 3.92 -7.08
CA HIS A 63 -0.64 2.95 -7.43
C HIS A 63 -1.77 2.99 -6.39
N PRO A 64 -3.03 3.26 -6.80
CA PRO A 64 -4.14 3.26 -5.86
C PRO A 64 -4.50 1.85 -5.41
N VAL A 65 -4.81 1.69 -4.12
CA VAL A 65 -5.36 0.48 -3.50
C VAL A 65 -6.51 0.92 -2.60
N GLU A 66 -7.74 0.74 -3.07
CA GLU A 66 -8.95 1.27 -2.46
C GLU A 66 -8.81 2.76 -2.08
N SER A 67 -8.78 3.08 -0.78
CA SER A 67 -8.70 4.46 -0.27
C SER A 67 -7.26 4.96 -0.07
N HIS A 68 -6.25 4.11 -0.30
CA HIS A 68 -4.83 4.45 -0.12
C HIS A 68 -4.05 4.40 -1.42
N VAL A 69 -2.80 4.88 -1.37
CA VAL A 69 -1.87 4.91 -2.49
C VAL A 69 -0.52 4.39 -2.03
N VAL A 70 0.06 3.47 -2.80
CA VAL A 70 1.43 2.96 -2.62
C VAL A 70 2.36 3.43 -3.74
#